data_AF-A0A8X6Y904-F1
#
_entry.id   AF-A0A8X6Y904-F1
#
_cell.length_a   1.000
_cell.length_b   1.000
_cell.length_c   1.000
_cell.angle_alpha   90.00
_cell.angle_beta   90.00
_cell.angle_gamma   90.00
#
_symmetry.space_group_name_H-M   'P 1'
#
loop_
_entity.id
_entity.type
_entity.pdbx_description
1 polymer ?
#
loop_
_entity_poly.entity_id
_entity_poly.type
_entity_poly.pdbx_seq_one_letter_code
_entity_poly.pdbx_strand_id
1 'polypeptide(L)'
;MAELLGLKDNLSLKAQSLAGLQQQFWQTEELPLIRISISEEEEFCENHFKATYKINNESRFACLFIDINQLGNTRGLAVSRLLAMENKFKSDAGLEWEYKSFMEEYEKLGHMSPNKELDGKIFSSS
;
A
#
# COMPACT_ATOMS: atom_id res chain seq x y z
N MET A 1 -9.92 36.97 -54.06
CA MET A 1 -8.49 36.76 -53.75
C MET A 1 -8.18 37.21 -52.32
N ALA A 2 -8.90 36.70 -51.32
CA ALA A 2 -8.66 37.05 -49.91
C ALA A 2 -9.22 35.96 -48.97
N GLU A 3 -8.76 34.72 -49.13
CA GLU A 3 -9.02 33.62 -48.18
C GLU A 3 -7.84 32.65 -48.14
N LEU A 4 -6.62 33.10 -47.77
CA LEU A 4 -5.47 32.19 -47.60
C LEU A 4 -4.47 32.61 -46.50
N LEU A 5 -4.92 33.25 -45.42
CA LEU A 5 -4.04 33.64 -44.30
C LEU A 5 -4.58 33.26 -42.89
N GLY A 6 -5.51 32.30 -42.81
CA GLY A 6 -6.15 31.92 -41.53
C GLY A 6 -5.85 30.53 -40.99
N LEU A 7 -5.13 29.66 -41.73
CA LEU A 7 -5.07 28.23 -41.39
C LEU A 7 -3.65 27.63 -41.26
N LYS A 8 -2.59 28.43 -41.34
CA LYS A 8 -1.22 27.91 -41.20
C LYS A 8 -0.66 27.93 -39.77
N ASP A 9 -1.34 28.57 -38.83
CA ASP A 9 -0.82 28.73 -37.46
C ASP A 9 -1.28 27.65 -36.47
N ASN A 10 -1.98 26.60 -36.93
CA ASN A 10 -2.43 25.50 -36.05
C ASN A 10 -1.69 24.17 -36.30
N LEU A 11 -0.61 24.17 -37.08
CA LEU A 11 0.20 22.97 -37.33
C LEU A 11 1.65 23.06 -36.84
N SER A 12 1.98 24.12 -36.08
CA SER A 12 3.14 24.05 -35.18
C SER A 12 2.73 23.29 -33.91
N LEU A 13 2.40 22.00 -34.06
CA LEU A 13 2.57 21.06 -32.96
C LEU A 13 4.05 21.09 -32.64
N LYS A 14 4.40 21.90 -31.65
CA LYS A 14 5.74 21.92 -31.05
C LYS A 14 6.12 20.47 -30.82
N ALA A 15 7.19 20.01 -31.46
CA ALA A 15 7.84 18.76 -31.13
C ALA A 15 8.40 18.90 -29.70
N GLN A 16 7.51 18.78 -28.71
CA GLN A 16 7.88 18.73 -27.32
C GLN A 16 8.44 17.33 -27.08
N SER A 17 9.64 17.27 -26.52
CA SER A 17 10.18 16.00 -26.05
C SER A 17 9.23 15.39 -25.02
N LEU A 18 9.18 14.06 -24.92
CA LEU A 18 8.38 13.36 -23.91
C LEU A 18 8.64 13.90 -22.50
N ALA A 19 9.90 14.21 -22.19
CA ALA A 19 10.30 14.83 -20.94
C ALA A 19 9.65 16.22 -20.73
N GLY A 20 9.55 17.04 -21.77
CA GLY A 20 8.89 18.35 -21.71
C GLY A 20 7.38 18.23 -21.50
N LEU A 21 6.73 17.27 -22.16
CA LEU A 21 5.30 16.99 -21.95
C LEU A 21 5.03 16.46 -20.54
N GLN A 22 5.88 15.55 -20.05
CA GLN A 22 5.79 15.03 -18.69
C GLN A 22 5.98 16.13 -17.64
N GLN A 23 6.93 17.05 -17.86
CA GLN A 23 7.11 18.20 -16.98
C GLN A 23 5.89 19.13 -16.98
N GLN A 24 5.33 19.44 -18.16
CA GLN A 24 4.13 20.27 -18.27
C GLN A 24 2.90 19.60 -17.66
N PHE A 25 2.78 18.28 -17.80
CA PHE A 25 1.74 17.48 -17.17
C PHE A 25 1.78 17.64 -15.65
N TRP A 26 2.95 17.42 -15.02
CA TRP A 26 3.11 17.59 -13.58
C TRP A 26 2.88 19.03 -13.10
N GLN A 27 3.32 20.03 -13.87
CA GLN A 27 3.07 21.45 -13.56
C GLN A 27 1.58 21.83 -13.60
N THR A 28 0.76 21.11 -14.37
CA THR A 28 -0.68 21.39 -14.51
C THR A 28 -1.49 20.67 -13.43
N GLU A 29 -1.05 19.49 -12.98
CA GLU A 29 -1.67 18.77 -11.86
C GLU A 29 -1.20 19.26 -10.48
N GLU A 30 -0.08 19.99 -10.41
CA GLU A 30 0.37 20.64 -9.18
C GLU A 30 -0.69 21.66 -8.72
N LEU A 31 -1.34 21.35 -7.59
CA LEU A 31 -2.14 22.32 -6.86
C LEU A 31 -1.24 23.52 -6.52
N PRO A 32 -1.75 24.77 -6.59
CA PRO A 32 -0.97 25.93 -6.15
C PRO A 32 -0.46 25.63 -4.74
N LEU A 33 0.85 25.82 -4.53
CA LEU A 33 1.52 25.65 -3.23
C LEU A 33 1.00 26.70 -2.26
N ILE A 34 -0.25 26.56 -1.85
CA ILE A 34 -0.79 27.20 -0.66
C ILE A 34 0.01 26.55 0.46
N ARG A 35 0.82 27.36 1.15
CA ARG A 35 1.44 26.92 2.41
C ARG A 35 0.32 26.73 3.41
N ILE A 36 -0.35 25.59 3.34
CA ILE A 36 -1.22 25.11 4.39
C ILE A 36 -0.29 24.90 5.58
N SER A 37 -0.62 25.50 6.72
CA SER A 37 0.06 25.17 7.97
C SER A 37 -0.14 23.68 8.21
N ILE A 38 0.92 22.91 8.04
CA ILE A 38 0.93 21.48 8.32
C ILE A 38 0.56 21.29 9.79
N SER A 39 -0.38 20.38 10.08
CA SER A 39 -0.77 20.07 11.46
C SER A 39 0.35 19.30 12.18
N GLU A 40 0.34 19.31 13.52
CA GLU A 40 1.32 18.53 14.30
C GLU A 40 1.21 17.03 13.97
N GLU A 41 0.00 16.54 13.71
CA GLU A 41 -0.24 15.16 13.28
C GLU A 41 0.34 14.85 11.90
N GLU A 42 0.19 15.78 10.94
CA GLU A 42 0.75 15.63 9.59
C GLU A 42 2.29 15.62 9.62
N GLU A 43 2.90 16.52 10.40
CA GLU A 43 4.35 16.54 10.61
C GLU A 43 4.84 15.26 11.30
N PHE A 44 4.12 14.79 12.31
CA PHE A 44 4.43 13.51 12.96
C PHE A 44 4.35 12.34 11.97
N CYS A 45 3.29 12.28 11.16
CA CYS A 45 3.12 11.20 10.19
C CYS A 45 4.22 11.20 9.13
N GLU A 46 4.60 12.37 8.61
CA GLU A 46 5.66 12.46 7.62
C GLU A 46 7.03 12.09 8.21
N ASN A 47 7.34 12.56 9.43
CA ASN A 47 8.58 12.21 10.12
C ASN A 47 8.62 10.73 10.50
N HIS A 48 7.50 10.17 10.96
CA HIS A 48 7.37 8.75 11.30
C HIS A 48 7.56 7.89 10.05
N PHE A 49 6.88 8.23 8.95
CA PHE A 49 7.03 7.56 7.67
C PHE A 49 8.49 7.60 7.22
N LYS A 50 9.14 8.77 7.16
CA LYS A 50 10.56 8.87 6.78
C LYS A 50 11.48 8.01 7.66
N ALA A 51 11.18 7.89 8.96
CA ALA A 51 11.98 7.12 9.90
C ALA A 51 11.75 5.60 9.80
N THR A 52 10.53 5.15 9.54
CA THR A 52 10.15 3.73 9.56
C THR A 52 10.04 3.10 8.18
N TYR A 53 9.97 3.92 7.13
CA TYR A 53 9.89 3.49 5.75
C TYR A 53 11.16 2.76 5.32
N LYS A 54 10.97 1.52 4.84
CA LYS A 54 12.02 0.73 4.21
C LYS A 54 11.45 0.07 2.96
N ILE A 55 12.21 0.15 1.88
CA ILE A 55 12.02 -0.71 0.70
C ILE A 55 12.94 -1.90 0.89
N ASN A 56 12.40 -3.11 0.93
CA ASN A 56 13.23 -4.30 0.97
C ASN A 56 13.79 -4.63 -0.43
N ASN A 57 14.72 -5.58 -0.52
CA ASN A 57 15.34 -5.98 -1.79
C ASN A 57 14.36 -6.58 -2.83
N GLU A 58 13.11 -6.82 -2.42
CA GLU A 58 12.01 -7.29 -3.28
C GLU A 58 11.04 -6.15 -3.66
N SER A 59 11.45 -4.89 -3.47
CA SER A 59 10.64 -3.69 -3.73
C SER A 59 9.32 -3.64 -2.94
N ARG A 60 9.25 -4.29 -1.78
CA ARG A 60 8.09 -4.21 -0.88
C ARG A 60 8.26 -3.06 0.10
N PHE A 61 7.17 -2.34 0.30
CA PHE A 61 7.08 -1.28 1.29
C PHE A 61 6.85 -1.89 2.68
N ALA A 62 7.80 -1.67 3.58
CA ALA A 62 7.62 -1.89 5.01
C ALA A 62 7.60 -0.51 5.68
N CYS A 63 6.43 -0.06 6.06
CA CYS A 63 6.26 1.08 6.95
C CYS A 63 5.66 0.55 8.24
N LEU A 64 6.33 0.76 9.37
CA LEU A 64 5.67 0.60 10.66
C LEU A 64 4.73 1.81 10.76
N PHE A 65 3.42 1.58 10.62
CA PHE A 65 2.43 2.65 10.60
C PHE A 65 1.95 3.04 12.01
N ILE A 66 2.30 2.27 13.04
CA ILE A 66 1.74 2.43 14.39
C ILE A 66 2.82 2.15 15.44
N ASP A 67 2.89 3.01 16.47
CA ASP A 67 3.66 2.74 17.68
C ASP A 67 3.12 1.48 18.36
N ILE A 68 3.97 0.44 18.47
CA ILE A 68 3.60 -0.87 19.01
C ILE A 68 3.02 -0.75 20.43
N ASN A 69 3.43 0.28 21.18
CA ASN A 69 2.94 0.53 22.53
C ASN A 69 1.48 1.05 22.56
N GLN A 70 0.97 1.56 21.44
CA GLN A 70 -0.42 2.03 21.31
C GLN A 70 -1.39 0.97 20.82
N LEU A 71 -0.91 -0.19 20.33
CA LEU A 71 -1.80 -1.25 19.82
C LEU A 71 -2.67 -1.91 20.92
N GLY A 72 -2.38 -1.70 22.20
CA GLY A 72 -3.11 -2.34 23.30
C GLY A 72 -3.08 -3.87 23.21
N ASN A 73 -4.01 -4.55 23.90
CA ASN A 73 -4.11 -6.01 23.87
C ASN A 73 -4.85 -6.50 22.61
N THR A 74 -4.14 -6.60 21.48
CA THR A 74 -4.69 -7.14 20.22
C THR A 74 -4.79 -8.65 20.19
N ARG A 75 -4.10 -9.35 21.09
CA ARG A 75 -4.04 -10.83 21.11
C ARG A 75 -5.43 -11.44 21.26
N GLY A 76 -6.25 -10.92 22.19
CA GLY A 76 -7.60 -11.43 22.40
C GLY A 76 -8.47 -11.30 21.15
N LEU A 77 -8.39 -10.15 20.46
CA LEU A 77 -9.10 -9.93 19.21
C LEU A 77 -8.62 -10.88 18.11
N ALA A 78 -7.30 -11.02 17.93
CA ALA A 78 -6.72 -11.92 16.94
C ALA A 78 -7.16 -13.38 17.14
N VAL A 79 -7.14 -13.87 18.39
CA VAL A 79 -7.60 -15.22 18.74
C VAL A 79 -9.09 -15.39 18.46
N SER A 80 -9.91 -14.41 18.86
CA SER A 80 -11.35 -14.44 18.60
C SER A 80 -11.67 -14.52 17.10
N ARG A 81 -10.93 -13.77 16.26
CA ARG A 81 -11.08 -13.80 14.80
C ARG A 81 -10.63 -15.14 14.21
N LEU A 82 -9.55 -15.73 14.72
CA LEU A 82 -9.09 -17.05 14.30
C LEU A 82 -10.16 -18.11 14.59
N LEU A 83 -10.64 -18.19 15.83
CA LEU A 83 -11.67 -19.16 16.24
C LEU A 83 -12.97 -18.99 15.44
N ALA A 84 -13.36 -17.75 15.15
CA ALA A 84 -14.53 -17.47 14.32
C ALA A 84 -14.36 -18.02 12.88
N MET A 85 -13.17 -17.91 12.29
CA MET A 85 -12.86 -18.50 10.99
C MET A 85 -12.85 -20.03 11.04
N GLU A 86 -12.23 -20.63 12.06
CA GLU A 86 -12.23 -22.09 12.23
C GLU A 86 -13.65 -22.66 12.36
N ASN A 87 -14.53 -21.96 13.07
CA ASN A 87 -15.93 -22.37 13.18
C ASN A 87 -16.68 -22.24 11.85
N LYS A 88 -16.38 -21.23 11.03
CA LYS A 88 -16.96 -21.11 9.67
C LYS A 88 -16.54 -22.27 8.79
N PHE A 89 -15.27 -22.68 8.84
CA PHE A 89 -14.76 -23.83 8.08
C PHE A 89 -15.48 -25.13 8.43
N LYS A 90 -15.82 -25.34 9.72
CA LYS A 90 -16.61 -26.51 10.13
C LYS A 90 -18.00 -26.58 9.49
N SER A 91 -18.62 -25.43 9.26
CA SER A 91 -19.95 -25.35 8.63
C SER A 91 -19.91 -25.29 7.10
N ASP A 92 -18.79 -24.84 6.52
CA ASP A 92 -18.62 -24.64 5.08
C ASP A 92 -17.25 -25.19 4.65
N ALA A 93 -17.27 -26.44 4.20
CA ALA A 93 -16.08 -27.14 3.71
C ALA A 93 -15.55 -26.57 2.38
N GLY A 94 -16.41 -25.92 1.58
CA GLY A 94 -15.99 -25.27 0.33
C GLY A 94 -15.10 -24.08 0.62
N LEU A 95 -15.56 -23.21 1.53
CA LEU A 95 -14.78 -22.06 1.99
C LEU A 95 -13.44 -22.49 2.63
N GLU A 96 -13.43 -23.57 3.41
CA GLU A 96 -12.19 -24.11 3.98
C GLU A 96 -11.17 -24.49 2.90
N TRP A 97 -11.63 -25.21 1.87
CA TRP A 97 -10.78 -25.65 0.77
C TRP A 97 -10.22 -24.47 -0.04
N GLU A 98 -11.06 -23.50 -0.39
CA GLU A 98 -10.65 -22.30 -1.12
C GLU A 98 -9.63 -21.48 -0.31
N TYR A 99 -9.90 -21.28 0.98
CA TYR A 99 -9.00 -20.55 1.87
C TYR A 99 -7.63 -21.23 1.97
N LYS A 100 -7.59 -22.55 2.20
CA LYS A 100 -6.31 -23.29 2.29
C LYS A 100 -5.54 -23.25 0.97
N SER A 101 -6.23 -23.44 -0.15
CA SER A 101 -5.62 -23.38 -1.49
C SER A 101 -4.99 -22.01 -1.74
N PHE A 102 -5.70 -20.93 -1.39
CA PHE A 102 -5.17 -19.56 -1.47
C PHE A 102 -3.96 -19.37 -0.57
N MET A 103 -3.99 -19.81 0.69
CA MET A 103 -2.87 -19.62 1.61
C MET A 103 -1.60 -20.37 1.15
N GLU A 104 -1.74 -21.55 0.56
CA GLU A 104 -0.62 -22.26 -0.06
C GLU A 104 -0.03 -21.51 -1.26
N GLU A 105 -0.87 -20.95 -2.14
CA GLU A 105 -0.40 -20.13 -3.25
C GLU A 105 0.28 -18.85 -2.75
N TYR A 106 -0.31 -18.19 -1.75
CA TYR A 106 0.21 -16.98 -1.14
C TYR A 106 1.59 -17.20 -0.51
N GLU A 107 1.82 -18.37 0.13
CA GLU A 107 3.14 -18.78 0.60
C GLU A 107 4.10 -19.08 -0.57
N LYS A 108 3.66 -19.83 -1.60
CA LYS A 108 4.49 -20.15 -2.77
C LYS A 108 4.96 -18.90 -3.53
N LEU A 109 4.13 -17.86 -3.57
CA LEU A 109 4.46 -16.56 -4.15
C LEU A 109 5.39 -15.71 -3.24
N GLY A 110 5.78 -16.22 -2.08
CA GLY A 110 6.63 -15.53 -1.11
C GLY A 110 5.91 -14.38 -0.40
N HIS A 111 4.57 -14.34 -0.41
CA HIS A 111 3.80 -13.30 0.28
C HIS A 111 3.63 -13.59 1.78
N MET A 112 3.86 -14.83 2.21
CA MET A 112 3.93 -15.26 3.60
C MET A 112 5.12 -16.20 3.81
N SER A 113 5.67 -16.24 5.02
CA SER A 113 6.65 -17.23 5.43
C SER A 113 6.37 -17.67 6.87
N PRO A 114 6.64 -18.94 7.23
CA PRO A 114 6.59 -19.38 8.62
C PRO A 114 7.50 -18.54 9.52
N ASN A 115 6.98 -18.16 10.69
CA ASN A 115 7.77 -17.44 11.68
C ASN A 115 8.62 -18.43 12.48
N LYS A 116 9.94 -18.39 12.28
CA LYS A 116 10.94 -19.30 12.88
C LYS A 116 11.00 -19.26 14.41
N GLU A 117 10.45 -18.22 15.05
CA GLU A 117 10.51 -18.06 16.51
C GLU A 117 9.35 -18.72 17.27
N LEU A 118 8.29 -19.16 16.57
CA LEU A 118 7.00 -19.53 17.18
C LEU A 118 6.66 -21.02 17.18
N ASP A 119 7.47 -21.88 16.54
CA ASP A 119 7.21 -23.33 16.40
C ASP A 119 7.12 -24.11 17.73
N GLY A 120 7.43 -23.49 18.89
CA GLY A 120 7.41 -24.17 20.19
C GLY A 120 6.61 -23.52 21.32
N LYS A 121 6.02 -22.32 21.15
CA LYS A 121 5.53 -21.52 22.30
C LYS A 121 4.05 -21.15 22.32
N ILE A 122 3.32 -21.25 21.20
CA ILE A 122 1.93 -20.76 21.15
C ILE A 122 0.91 -21.80 21.66
N PHE A 123 1.20 -23.09 21.53
CA PHE A 123 0.26 -24.16 21.92
C PHE A 123 0.46 -24.72 23.34
N SER A 124 1.44 -24.22 24.11
CA SER A 124 1.79 -24.76 25.44
C SER A 124 1.20 -24.01 26.62
N SER A 125 0.18 -23.19 26.43
CA SER A 125 -0.51 -22.53 27.55
C SER A 125 -2.02 -22.65 27.36
N SER A 126 -2.50 -23.88 27.58
CA SER A 126 -3.81 -24.12 28.18
C SER A 126 -3.81 -23.67 29.63
#